data_AF-A0A133VGV5-F1
#
_entry.id   AF-A0A133VGV5-F1
#
_cell.length_a   1.000
_cell.length_b   1.000
_cell.length_c   1.000
_cell.angle_alpha   90.00
_cell.angle_beta   90.00
_cell.angle_gamma   90.00
#
_symmetry.space_group_name_H-M   'P 1'
#
loop_
_entity.id
_entity.type
_entity.pdbx_description
1 polymer ?
#
loop_
_entity_poly.entity_id
_entity_poly.type
_entity_poly.pdbx_seq_one_letter_code
_entity_poly.pdbx_strand_id
1 'polypeptide(L)'
;MFEISPDKEEIKLLRFEDEQENFDAIKKIVYRGRGHQVDALPIDGDVYVVSSNPFELKKEFDKSSLNPQLKTCETNDSLIYHFIYREFKNLLLDKNYKLFRKDYCAFNPDREIKTSLDTVQMFDGIEYRIRTWRDLNENETFFVLALDYHLRVRFALNIFEIIQRLEGDVKSISDQLRGWPVVSSCRTDCEIKPCEYLSKGEIRGSISEIKVEDFDETAVPEDCEYRGDIVELSGSRECGFIPSDKIKPEARGDVLSHFVSLIEGEDKGEEVNSIIKRETFQIRGGKKNKKASKDRIKKINELKQDILGKNDNLQVGDVHYYIKDKPMETSLLSESEWVEEVIE
;
A
#
# COMPACT_ATOMS: atom_id res chain seq x y z
N MET A 1 11.10 -7.34 11.88
CA MET A 1 10.01 -8.33 11.65
C MET A 1 9.30 -8.51 12.97
N PHE A 2 8.01 -8.82 12.96
CA PHE A 2 7.18 -8.93 14.15
C PHE A 2 6.42 -10.25 14.08
N GLU A 3 6.38 -10.96 15.19
CA GLU A 3 5.55 -12.16 15.31
C GLU A 3 4.09 -11.75 15.50
N ILE A 4 3.19 -12.45 14.85
CA ILE A 4 1.76 -12.32 15.04
C ILE A 4 1.28 -13.65 15.65
N SER A 5 0.89 -13.60 16.92
CA SER A 5 0.54 -14.80 17.69
C SER A 5 -0.79 -14.64 18.39
N PRO A 6 -1.65 -15.68 18.35
CA PRO A 6 -2.96 -15.62 18.97
C PRO A 6 -2.90 -15.64 20.51
N ASP A 7 -3.96 -15.16 21.15
CA ASP A 7 -4.20 -15.24 22.58
C ASP A 7 -4.83 -16.57 23.02
N LYS A 8 -5.16 -17.44 22.07
CA LYS A 8 -5.77 -18.76 22.27
C LYS A 8 -4.84 -19.86 21.77
N GLU A 9 -4.75 -20.94 22.54
CA GLU A 9 -3.98 -22.15 22.17
C GLU A 9 -4.65 -22.95 21.05
N GLU A 10 -5.98 -22.98 21.01
CA GLU A 10 -6.75 -23.70 20.00
C GLU A 10 -7.57 -22.72 19.15
N ILE A 11 -7.31 -22.74 17.85
CA ILE A 11 -8.04 -21.96 16.84
C ILE A 11 -8.60 -22.92 15.82
N LYS A 12 -9.89 -22.77 15.54
CA LYS A 12 -10.61 -23.59 14.57
C LYS A 12 -11.02 -22.74 13.38
N LEU A 13 -10.85 -23.33 12.21
CA LEU A 13 -11.46 -22.81 11.00
C LEU A 13 -12.78 -23.53 10.77
N LEU A 14 -13.84 -22.75 10.64
CA LEU A 14 -15.18 -23.23 10.42
C LEU A 14 -15.60 -22.93 8.99
N ARG A 15 -16.20 -23.92 8.35
CA ARG A 15 -16.70 -23.86 6.98
C ARG A 15 -18.21 -24.06 6.99
N PHE A 16 -18.91 -23.13 6.36
CA PHE A 16 -20.33 -23.19 6.06
C PHE A 16 -20.46 -23.51 4.56
N GLU A 17 -20.88 -24.74 4.26
CA GLU A 17 -20.83 -25.29 2.89
C GLU A 17 -21.96 -24.79 2.00
N ASP A 18 -21.64 -24.34 0.78
CA ASP A 18 -22.62 -23.83 -0.20
C ASP A 18 -23.48 -22.64 0.33
N GLU A 19 -22.94 -21.86 1.28
CA GLU A 19 -23.68 -20.81 1.99
C GLU A 19 -23.33 -19.39 1.55
N GLN A 20 -22.67 -19.21 0.39
CA GLN A 20 -22.30 -17.88 -0.09
C GLN A 20 -23.52 -16.95 -0.27
N GLU A 21 -24.68 -17.47 -0.68
CA GLU A 21 -25.91 -16.68 -0.82
C GLU A 21 -26.41 -16.12 0.53
N ASN A 22 -26.06 -16.80 1.62
CA ASN A 22 -26.39 -16.40 2.99
C ASN A 22 -25.26 -15.62 3.67
N PHE A 23 -24.22 -15.21 2.92
CA PHE A 23 -23.02 -14.58 3.47
C PHE A 23 -23.32 -13.40 4.39
N ASP A 24 -24.21 -12.48 3.99
CA ASP A 24 -24.55 -11.31 4.82
C ASP A 24 -25.28 -11.68 6.13
N ALA A 25 -26.05 -12.77 6.11
CA ALA A 25 -26.77 -13.24 7.28
C ALA A 25 -25.84 -14.02 8.22
N ILE A 26 -24.94 -14.86 7.69
CA ILE A 26 -23.84 -15.49 8.42
C ILE A 26 -22.96 -14.42 9.07
N LYS A 27 -22.55 -13.42 8.28
CA LYS A 27 -21.83 -12.25 8.75
C LYS A 27 -22.59 -11.61 9.92
N LYS A 28 -23.86 -11.24 9.79
CA LYS A 28 -24.60 -10.64 10.93
C LYS A 28 -24.63 -11.48 12.21
N ILE A 29 -24.70 -12.82 12.10
CA ILE A 29 -24.71 -13.72 13.27
C ILE A 29 -23.34 -13.74 13.94
N VAL A 30 -22.27 -13.90 13.16
CA VAL A 30 -20.89 -13.92 13.68
C VAL A 30 -20.54 -12.57 14.35
N TYR A 31 -21.15 -11.46 13.92
CA TYR A 31 -20.77 -10.09 14.28
C TYR A 31 -21.55 -9.48 15.46
N ARG A 32 -22.46 -10.20 16.13
CA ARG A 32 -23.30 -9.63 17.19
C ARG A 32 -22.45 -9.12 18.37
N GLY A 33 -22.08 -7.84 18.33
CA GLY A 33 -21.49 -7.11 19.45
C GLY A 33 -20.31 -6.17 19.15
N ARG A 34 -19.76 -6.11 17.93
CA ARG A 34 -18.58 -5.26 17.65
C ARG A 34 -18.70 -4.59 16.28
N GLY A 35 -18.66 -3.26 16.24
CA GLY A 35 -18.90 -2.43 15.05
C GLY A 35 -17.83 -2.50 13.94
N HIS A 36 -17.13 -3.62 13.76
CA HIS A 36 -16.11 -3.81 12.71
C HIS A 36 -16.51 -4.91 11.72
N GLN A 37 -15.78 -5.03 10.59
CA GLN A 37 -16.27 -5.61 9.33
C GLN A 37 -15.71 -6.99 8.91
N VAL A 38 -14.95 -7.75 9.73
CA VAL A 38 -14.33 -9.01 9.25
C VAL A 38 -14.29 -10.17 10.26
N ASP A 39 -15.27 -11.07 10.15
CA ASP A 39 -15.23 -12.38 10.81
C ASP A 39 -15.58 -13.53 9.85
N ALA A 40 -15.94 -13.23 8.59
CA ALA A 40 -16.30 -14.24 7.59
C ALA A 40 -15.68 -13.94 6.20
N LEU A 41 -15.27 -15.00 5.49
CA LEU A 41 -14.73 -14.95 4.11
C LEU A 41 -15.50 -15.89 3.17
N PRO A 42 -16.11 -15.39 2.09
CA PRO A 42 -16.72 -16.24 1.08
C PRO A 42 -15.67 -16.71 0.06
N ILE A 43 -15.54 -18.03 -0.15
CA ILE A 43 -14.56 -18.64 -1.05
C ILE A 43 -15.18 -19.89 -1.69
N ASP A 44 -15.16 -19.95 -3.03
CA ASP A 44 -15.61 -21.11 -3.81
C ASP A 44 -17.00 -21.66 -3.43
N GLY A 45 -17.97 -20.77 -3.15
CA GLY A 45 -19.33 -21.14 -2.75
C GLY A 45 -19.52 -21.34 -1.23
N ASP A 46 -18.44 -21.51 -0.48
CA ASP A 46 -18.45 -21.69 0.97
C ASP A 46 -18.24 -20.35 1.70
N VAL A 47 -18.59 -20.31 2.99
CA VAL A 47 -18.20 -19.24 3.91
C VAL A 47 -17.31 -19.78 5.01
N TYR A 48 -16.18 -19.13 5.24
CA TYR A 48 -15.21 -19.51 6.26
C TYR A 48 -15.24 -18.52 7.43
N VAL A 49 -15.06 -19.01 8.65
CA VAL A 49 -14.98 -18.22 9.89
C VAL A 49 -13.88 -18.78 10.77
N VAL A 50 -13.04 -17.91 11.34
CA VAL A 50 -12.05 -18.29 12.35
C VAL A 50 -12.69 -18.15 13.72
N SER A 51 -12.58 -19.17 14.58
CA SER A 51 -13.07 -19.09 15.95
C SER A 51 -12.29 -19.96 16.93
N SER A 52 -12.18 -19.51 18.19
CA SER A 52 -11.70 -20.36 19.29
C SER A 52 -12.81 -21.16 19.97
N ASN A 53 -14.08 -20.79 19.75
CA ASN A 53 -15.23 -21.42 20.38
C ASN A 53 -16.35 -21.79 19.37
N PRO A 54 -16.19 -22.88 18.61
CA PRO A 54 -17.17 -23.28 17.60
C PRO A 54 -18.53 -23.69 18.18
N PHE A 55 -18.57 -24.11 19.45
CA PHE A 55 -19.80 -24.52 20.11
C PHE A 55 -20.74 -23.34 20.38
N GLU A 56 -20.19 -22.20 20.79
CA GLU A 56 -20.98 -20.98 20.96
C GLU A 56 -21.49 -20.47 19.63
N LEU A 57 -20.64 -20.44 18.61
CA LEU A 57 -21.06 -20.01 17.29
C LEU A 57 -22.16 -20.91 16.73
N LYS A 58 -22.02 -22.23 16.86
CA LYS A 58 -23.05 -23.19 16.46
C LYS A 58 -24.38 -22.94 17.18
N LYS A 59 -24.37 -22.68 18.49
CA LYS A 59 -25.58 -22.34 19.25
C LYS A 59 -26.26 -21.07 18.74
N GLU A 60 -25.51 -20.07 18.27
CA GLU A 60 -26.09 -18.86 17.70
C GLU A 60 -26.71 -19.12 16.32
N PHE A 61 -26.11 -19.99 15.51
CA PHE A 61 -26.70 -20.44 14.25
C PHE A 61 -27.95 -21.30 14.46
N ASP A 62 -27.95 -22.21 15.42
CA ASP A 62 -29.11 -23.06 15.76
C ASP A 62 -30.33 -22.23 16.22
N LYS A 63 -30.11 -21.02 16.76
CA LYS A 63 -31.17 -20.06 17.14
C LYS A 63 -31.65 -19.21 15.97
N SER A 64 -30.93 -19.22 14.85
CA SER A 64 -31.24 -18.45 13.67
C SER A 64 -32.12 -19.27 12.71
N SER A 65 -32.73 -18.61 11.73
CA SER A 65 -33.41 -19.31 10.63
C SER A 65 -32.45 -19.90 9.60
N LEU A 66 -31.16 -19.55 9.68
CA LEU A 66 -30.11 -20.16 8.89
C LEU A 66 -29.71 -21.47 9.57
N ASN A 67 -29.86 -22.59 8.86
CA ASN A 67 -29.39 -23.89 9.34
C ASN A 67 -28.27 -24.41 8.44
N PRO A 68 -27.13 -23.70 8.39
CA PRO A 68 -26.07 -24.01 7.44
C PRO A 68 -25.36 -25.31 7.81
N GLN A 69 -24.85 -26.03 6.81
CA GLN A 69 -23.99 -27.18 7.06
C GLN A 69 -22.61 -26.72 7.55
N LEU A 70 -22.44 -26.72 8.87
CA LEU A 70 -21.21 -26.31 9.54
C LEU A 70 -20.24 -27.48 9.70
N LYS A 71 -19.02 -27.34 9.17
CA LYS A 71 -17.91 -28.27 9.39
C LYS A 71 -16.72 -27.55 10.02
N THR A 72 -16.01 -28.26 10.90
CA THR A 72 -14.69 -27.83 11.36
C THR A 72 -13.64 -28.36 10.39
N CYS A 73 -12.81 -27.47 9.87
CA CYS A 73 -11.68 -27.81 9.03
C CYS A 73 -10.41 -27.94 9.89
N GLU A 74 -9.45 -28.73 9.42
CA GLU A 74 -8.07 -28.60 9.90
C GLU A 74 -7.60 -27.16 9.68
N THR A 75 -6.78 -26.67 10.59
CA THR A 75 -6.23 -25.32 10.55
C THR A 75 -5.53 -25.09 9.21
N ASN A 76 -6.13 -24.25 8.38
CA ASN A 76 -5.55 -23.86 7.11
C ASN A 76 -4.88 -22.50 7.27
N ASP A 77 -3.56 -22.50 7.49
CA ASP A 77 -2.78 -21.29 7.71
C ASP A 77 -2.93 -20.28 6.58
N SER A 78 -3.20 -20.72 5.34
CA SER A 78 -3.42 -19.81 4.22
C SER A 78 -4.72 -19.03 4.36
N LEU A 79 -5.78 -19.66 4.89
CA LEU A 79 -7.06 -19.00 5.13
C LEU A 79 -6.97 -18.07 6.34
N ILE A 80 -6.35 -18.51 7.43
CA ILE A 80 -6.11 -17.66 8.61
C ILE A 80 -5.26 -16.44 8.24
N TYR A 81 -4.24 -16.62 7.40
CA TYR A 81 -3.47 -15.53 6.81
C TYR A 81 -4.35 -14.47 6.14
N HIS A 82 -5.38 -14.87 5.37
CA HIS A 82 -6.27 -13.91 4.72
C HIS A 82 -7.08 -13.07 5.71
N PHE A 83 -7.53 -13.65 6.82
CA PHE A 83 -8.20 -12.89 7.88
C PHE A 83 -7.24 -11.90 8.55
N ILE A 84 -6.06 -12.36 8.98
CA ILE A 84 -5.04 -11.51 9.62
C ILE A 84 -4.63 -10.36 8.68
N TYR A 85 -4.40 -10.66 7.40
CA TYR A 85 -4.03 -9.67 6.40
C TYR A 85 -5.13 -8.61 6.19
N ARG A 86 -6.39 -9.03 6.14
CA ARG A 86 -7.52 -8.11 5.99
C ARG A 86 -7.71 -7.23 7.23
N GLU A 87 -7.50 -7.79 8.42
CA GLU A 87 -7.56 -7.02 9.67
C GLU A 87 -6.41 -6.01 9.79
N PHE A 88 -5.19 -6.40 9.43
CA PHE A 88 -4.09 -5.46 9.37
C PHE A 88 -4.34 -4.34 8.35
N LYS A 89 -4.97 -4.66 7.21
CA LYS A 89 -5.40 -3.66 6.21
C LYS A 89 -6.42 -2.68 6.80
N ASN A 90 -7.40 -3.16 7.56
CA ASN A 90 -8.39 -2.31 8.22
C ASN A 90 -7.73 -1.42 9.28
N LEU A 91 -6.81 -1.97 10.08
CA LEU A 91 -6.04 -1.19 11.04
C LEU A 91 -5.29 -0.03 10.37
N LEU A 92 -4.67 -0.26 9.21
CA LEU A 92 -4.05 0.82 8.43
C LEU A 92 -5.07 1.89 8.02
N LEU A 93 -6.21 1.49 7.48
CA LEU A 93 -7.27 2.42 7.05
C LEU A 93 -7.82 3.25 8.22
N ASP A 94 -8.01 2.64 9.39
CA ASP A 94 -8.46 3.30 10.62
C ASP A 94 -7.43 4.33 11.13
N LYS A 95 -6.14 4.10 10.88
CA LYS A 95 -5.05 5.05 11.14
C LYS A 95 -4.84 6.06 10.01
N ASN A 96 -5.83 6.23 9.13
CA ASN A 96 -5.82 7.12 7.96
C ASN A 96 -4.75 6.80 6.90
N TYR A 97 -4.13 5.61 6.94
CA TYR A 97 -3.23 5.21 5.86
C TYR A 97 -4.02 4.91 4.58
N LYS A 98 -3.50 5.36 3.44
CA LYS A 98 -4.00 5.05 2.10
C LYS A 98 -3.16 3.95 1.47
N LEU A 99 -3.82 2.96 0.90
CA LEU A 99 -3.17 1.79 0.30
C LEU A 99 -2.85 2.02 -1.17
N PHE A 100 -1.73 1.48 -1.64
CA PHE A 100 -1.29 1.54 -3.03
C PHE A 100 -0.42 0.32 -3.39
N ARG A 101 -0.17 0.11 -4.69
CA ARG A 101 0.57 -1.05 -5.25
C ARG A 101 0.04 -2.40 -4.73
N LYS A 102 -1.12 -2.84 -5.23
CA LYS A 102 -1.68 -4.16 -4.88
C LYS A 102 -1.80 -4.39 -3.36
N ASP A 103 -2.12 -3.33 -2.62
CA ASP A 103 -2.39 -3.35 -1.17
C ASP A 103 -1.25 -3.91 -0.30
N TYR A 104 0.02 -3.83 -0.72
CA TYR A 104 1.17 -4.17 0.14
C TYR A 104 2.04 -2.95 0.49
N CYS A 105 1.67 -1.77 0.00
CA CYS A 105 2.24 -0.50 0.46
C CYS A 105 1.12 0.41 0.97
N ALA A 106 1.44 1.20 1.99
CA ALA A 106 0.53 2.18 2.57
C ALA A 106 1.27 3.47 2.92
N PHE A 107 0.63 4.63 2.82
CA PHE A 107 1.20 5.92 3.24
C PHE A 107 0.17 6.72 4.04
N ASN A 108 0.61 7.58 4.95
CA ASN A 108 -0.28 8.44 5.72
C ASN A 108 -0.23 9.87 5.17
N PRO A 109 -1.35 10.44 4.65
CA PRO A 109 -1.39 11.81 4.16
C PRO A 109 -1.02 12.86 5.21
N ASP A 110 -1.24 12.58 6.49
CA ASP A 110 -0.91 13.49 7.60
C ASP A 110 0.61 13.53 7.90
N ARG A 111 1.39 12.67 7.22
CA ARG A 111 2.85 12.54 7.36
C ARG A 111 3.57 13.02 6.10
N GLU A 112 3.15 14.17 5.59
CA GLU A 112 3.82 14.84 4.49
C GLU A 112 5.21 15.34 4.91
N ILE A 113 6.21 14.99 4.11
CA ILE A 113 7.58 15.48 4.23
C ILE A 113 7.60 16.85 3.55
N LYS A 114 7.71 17.90 4.37
CA LYS A 114 7.70 19.28 3.88
C LYS A 114 8.85 19.50 2.89
N THR A 115 8.49 19.92 1.68
CA THR A 115 9.39 20.41 0.63
C THR A 115 9.13 21.91 0.41
N SER A 116 10.04 22.61 -0.26
CA SER A 116 9.77 23.99 -0.71
C SER A 116 8.96 24.07 -2.00
N LEU A 117 8.52 22.92 -2.53
CA LEU A 117 8.03 22.72 -3.88
C LEU A 117 6.53 22.47 -3.88
N ASP A 118 5.81 23.10 -4.80
CA ASP A 118 4.40 22.81 -5.02
C ASP A 118 4.19 21.74 -6.10
N THR A 119 5.20 21.42 -6.92
CA THR A 119 5.12 20.33 -7.92
C THR A 119 5.13 18.92 -7.35
N VAL A 120 5.75 18.71 -6.18
CA VAL A 120 5.98 17.37 -5.62
C VAL A 120 5.60 17.31 -4.16
N GLN A 121 4.74 16.34 -3.85
CA GLN A 121 4.41 15.94 -2.50
C GLN A 121 5.11 14.63 -2.15
N MET A 122 5.62 14.53 -0.94
CA MET A 122 6.30 13.34 -0.44
C MET A 122 5.69 12.91 0.88
N PHE A 123 5.40 11.62 1.04
CA PHE A 123 4.76 11.09 2.24
C PHE A 123 5.55 9.91 2.77
N ASP A 124 5.64 9.84 4.09
CA ASP A 124 6.09 8.62 4.76
C ASP A 124 5.09 7.49 4.51
N GLY A 125 5.64 6.33 4.19
CA GLY A 125 4.88 5.12 4.01
C GLY A 125 5.60 3.88 4.50
N ILE A 126 4.89 2.78 4.42
CA ILE A 126 5.37 1.46 4.75
C ILE A 126 5.12 0.50 3.59
N GLU A 127 6.06 -0.40 3.37
CA GLU A 127 5.80 -1.66 2.70
C GLU A 127 5.58 -2.72 3.78
N TYR A 128 4.50 -3.50 3.68
CA TYR A 128 4.18 -4.55 4.64
C TYR A 128 3.91 -5.87 3.96
N ARG A 129 4.32 -6.95 4.64
CA ARG A 129 4.07 -8.32 4.19
C ARG A 129 3.75 -9.18 5.39
N ILE A 130 2.64 -9.90 5.35
CA ILE A 130 2.34 -10.96 6.30
C ILE A 130 2.72 -12.29 5.65
N ARG A 131 3.36 -13.19 6.40
CA ARG A 131 3.79 -14.50 5.90
C ARG A 131 3.62 -15.54 6.99
N THR A 132 3.45 -16.79 6.59
CA THR A 132 3.71 -17.94 7.47
C THR A 132 5.21 -18.17 7.56
N TRP A 133 5.69 -18.40 8.77
CA TRP A 133 7.06 -18.79 9.07
C TRP A 133 7.05 -20.05 9.90
N ARG A 134 7.95 -20.98 9.62
CA ARG A 134 8.12 -22.20 10.40
C ARG A 134 9.41 -22.11 11.21
N ASP A 135 9.31 -22.26 12.52
CA ASP A 135 10.48 -22.46 13.36
C ASP A 135 11.09 -23.82 13.03
N LEU A 136 12.37 -23.85 12.65
CA LEU A 136 13.07 -25.09 12.32
C LEU A 136 13.38 -25.93 13.56
N ASN A 137 13.43 -25.31 14.75
CA ASN A 137 13.78 -25.99 16.00
C ASN A 137 12.54 -26.55 16.69
N GLU A 138 11.44 -25.80 16.69
CA GLU A 138 10.22 -26.17 17.42
C GLU A 138 9.17 -26.82 16.51
N ASN A 139 9.39 -26.80 15.18
CA ASN A 139 8.44 -27.24 14.16
C ASN A 139 7.05 -26.56 14.27
N GLU A 140 7.01 -25.41 14.94
CA GLU A 140 5.83 -24.57 15.08
C GLU A 140 5.73 -23.60 13.89
N THR A 141 4.52 -23.36 13.41
CA THR A 141 4.25 -22.38 12.35
C THR A 141 3.57 -21.17 12.99
N PHE A 142 4.12 -19.99 12.73
CA PHE A 142 3.59 -18.72 13.21
C PHE A 142 3.49 -17.70 12.08
N PHE A 143 2.69 -16.65 12.28
CA PHE A 143 2.55 -15.57 11.32
C PHE A 143 3.57 -14.48 11.63
N VAL A 144 4.12 -13.87 10.58
CA VAL A 144 5.11 -12.79 10.71
C VAL A 144 4.66 -11.59 9.90
N LEU A 145 4.65 -10.42 10.54
CA LEU A 145 4.56 -9.12 9.89
C LEU A 145 5.97 -8.59 9.62
N ALA A 146 6.34 -8.48 8.35
CA ALA A 146 7.49 -7.70 7.92
C ALA A 146 7.04 -6.29 7.56
N LEU A 147 7.63 -5.28 8.19
CA LEU A 147 7.50 -3.87 7.82
C LEU A 147 8.82 -3.35 7.27
N ASP A 148 8.72 -2.53 6.23
CA ASP A 148 9.80 -1.74 5.67
C ASP A 148 9.32 -0.30 5.47
N TYR A 149 10.27 0.64 5.43
CA TYR A 149 9.99 2.02 5.06
C TYR A 149 9.75 2.11 3.56
N HIS A 150 8.79 2.94 3.17
CA HIS A 150 8.56 3.32 1.78
C HIS A 150 8.39 4.83 1.66
N LEU A 151 9.02 5.45 0.67
CA LEU A 151 8.77 6.85 0.35
C LEU A 151 7.71 6.93 -0.77
N ARG A 152 6.57 7.55 -0.50
CA ARG A 152 5.58 7.85 -1.53
C ARG A 152 5.83 9.25 -2.07
N VAL A 153 6.31 9.35 -3.30
CA VAL A 153 6.45 10.63 -4.02
C VAL A 153 5.28 10.78 -4.98
N ARG A 154 4.58 11.93 -5.01
CA ARG A 154 3.46 12.30 -5.89
C ARG A 154 3.78 13.61 -6.64
N PHE A 155 3.49 13.68 -7.94
CA PHE A 155 3.35 14.99 -8.61
C PHE A 155 1.99 15.60 -8.25
N ALA A 156 2.02 16.81 -7.70
CA ALA A 156 0.82 17.53 -7.28
C ALA A 156 0.05 18.10 -8.48
N LEU A 157 0.80 18.50 -9.51
CA LEU A 157 0.27 19.09 -10.72
C LEU A 157 -0.33 18.03 -11.65
N ASN A 158 -1.44 18.37 -12.27
CA ASN A 158 -1.98 17.66 -13.42
C ASN A 158 -1.17 17.99 -14.69
N ILE A 159 -1.38 17.24 -15.77
CA ILE A 159 -0.61 17.40 -17.00
C ILE A 159 -0.75 18.79 -17.64
N PHE A 160 -1.91 19.42 -17.52
CA PHE A 160 -2.16 20.76 -18.05
C PHE A 160 -1.41 21.84 -17.26
N GLU A 161 -1.43 21.75 -15.93
CA GLU A 161 -0.64 22.64 -15.05
C GLU A 161 0.87 22.49 -15.30
N ILE A 162 1.33 21.27 -15.60
CA ILE A 162 2.72 21.02 -16.00
C ILE A 162 3.02 21.75 -17.32
N ILE A 163 2.18 21.56 -18.33
CA ILE A 163 2.32 22.19 -19.64
C ILE A 163 2.37 23.73 -19.53
N GLN A 164 1.53 24.33 -18.70
CA GLN A 164 1.50 25.79 -18.49
C GLN A 164 2.79 26.34 -17.85
N ARG A 165 3.53 25.51 -17.11
CA ARG A 165 4.79 25.91 -16.47
C ARG A 165 6.01 25.69 -17.36
N LEU A 166 5.90 24.84 -18.38
CA LEU A 166 7.01 24.58 -19.28
C LEU A 166 7.18 25.74 -20.27
N GLU A 167 8.41 26.21 -20.41
CA GLU A 167 8.77 27.20 -21.42
C GLU A 167 9.03 26.52 -22.77
N GLY A 168 8.39 27.01 -23.83
CA GLY A 168 8.63 26.53 -25.19
C GLY A 168 7.40 26.61 -26.09
N ASP A 169 7.59 26.32 -27.37
CA ASP A 169 6.46 26.06 -28.26
C ASP A 169 5.86 24.67 -27.98
N VAL A 170 4.63 24.43 -28.45
CA VAL A 170 3.90 23.17 -28.21
C VAL A 170 4.69 21.94 -28.64
N LYS A 171 5.47 22.05 -29.72
CA LYS A 171 6.31 20.96 -30.21
C LYS A 171 7.45 20.65 -29.25
N SER A 172 8.12 21.67 -28.74
CA SER A 172 9.18 21.55 -27.75
C SER A 172 8.67 20.95 -26.45
N ILE A 173 7.53 21.43 -25.94
CA ILE A 173 6.87 20.90 -24.74
C ILE A 173 6.47 19.43 -24.96
N SER A 174 5.90 19.12 -26.12
CA SER A 174 5.55 17.76 -26.50
C SER A 174 6.77 16.82 -26.54
N ASP A 175 7.91 17.27 -27.06
CA ASP A 175 9.13 16.47 -27.12
C ASP A 175 9.73 16.24 -25.72
N GLN A 176 9.65 17.24 -24.82
CA GLN A 176 10.10 17.11 -23.43
C GLN A 176 9.25 16.11 -22.61
N LEU A 177 7.94 16.09 -22.84
CA LEU A 177 6.99 15.23 -22.12
C LEU A 177 6.78 13.86 -22.78
N ARG A 178 7.27 13.64 -24.00
CA ARG A 178 7.12 12.36 -24.72
C ARG A 178 7.69 11.19 -23.90
N GLY A 179 6.92 10.11 -23.83
CA GLY A 179 7.29 8.86 -23.15
C GLY A 179 6.98 8.85 -21.65
N TRP A 180 6.58 9.97 -21.04
CA TRP A 180 6.17 9.98 -19.65
C TRP A 180 4.83 9.26 -19.46
N PRO A 181 4.72 8.34 -18.49
CA PRO A 181 3.48 7.62 -18.24
C PRO A 181 2.41 8.59 -17.71
N VAL A 182 1.16 8.35 -18.08
CA VAL A 182 0.00 9.09 -17.57
C VAL A 182 -1.01 8.09 -17.01
N VAL A 183 -1.54 8.41 -15.83
CA VAL A 183 -2.72 7.77 -15.25
C VAL A 183 -3.87 8.77 -15.28
N SER A 184 -5.06 8.31 -15.60
CA SER A 184 -6.25 9.11 -15.24
C SER A 184 -6.47 9.00 -13.75
N SER A 185 -6.57 10.14 -13.06
CA SER A 185 -7.07 10.16 -11.70
C SER A 185 -8.45 10.81 -11.72
N CYS A 186 -9.46 10.01 -11.40
CA CYS A 186 -10.89 10.35 -11.33
C CYS A 186 -11.66 10.44 -12.65
N ARG A 187 -12.90 9.95 -12.56
CA ARG A 187 -13.92 9.87 -13.60
C ARG A 187 -15.04 10.90 -13.37
N THR A 188 -14.81 11.84 -12.46
CA THR A 188 -15.82 12.82 -12.00
C THR A 188 -15.30 14.21 -12.30
N ASP A 189 -16.10 14.92 -13.09
CA ASP A 189 -16.05 16.32 -13.49
C ASP A 189 -15.04 17.15 -12.70
N CYS A 190 -14.05 17.68 -13.42
CA CYS A 190 -12.96 18.54 -12.91
C CYS A 190 -13.47 19.91 -12.40
N GLU A 191 -14.75 20.04 -12.02
CA GLU A 191 -15.32 21.20 -11.36
C GLU A 191 -15.41 20.96 -9.84
N ILE A 192 -14.47 21.56 -9.12
CA ILE A 192 -14.59 21.89 -7.70
C ILE A 192 -14.51 20.68 -6.73
N LYS A 193 -13.32 20.06 -6.62
CA LYS A 193 -12.75 19.48 -5.38
C LYS A 193 -11.35 18.90 -5.64
N PRO A 194 -10.40 18.94 -4.69
CA PRO A 194 -9.14 18.22 -4.82
C PRO A 194 -9.46 16.73 -5.02
N CYS A 195 -9.00 16.16 -6.14
CA CYS A 195 -9.16 14.74 -6.45
C CYS A 195 -8.90 13.89 -5.20
N GLU A 196 -9.94 13.24 -4.68
CA GLU A 196 -9.78 12.34 -3.54
C GLU A 196 -8.76 11.26 -3.89
N TYR A 197 -7.95 10.88 -2.90
CA TYR A 197 -6.86 9.90 -2.97
C TYR A 197 -7.35 8.51 -3.43
N LEU A 198 -7.76 8.35 -4.69
CA LEU A 198 -8.30 7.11 -5.20
C LEU A 198 -7.19 6.19 -5.71
N SER A 199 -7.10 5.07 -5.01
CA SER A 199 -6.03 4.08 -4.93
C SER A 199 -5.86 3.18 -6.16
N LYS A 200 -6.42 3.53 -7.32
CA LYS A 200 -6.43 2.66 -8.51
C LYS A 200 -6.36 3.42 -9.84
N GLY A 201 -5.40 4.33 -9.98
CA GLY A 201 -5.03 4.82 -11.32
C GLY A 201 -4.50 3.65 -12.16
N GLU A 202 -5.23 3.24 -13.19
CA GLU A 202 -4.70 2.40 -14.27
C GLU A 202 -3.81 3.26 -15.16
N ILE A 203 -2.63 2.74 -15.53
CA ILE A 203 -1.75 3.41 -16.50
C ILE A 203 -2.54 3.44 -17.81
N ARG A 204 -2.87 4.64 -18.28
CA ARG A 204 -3.60 4.82 -19.53
C ARG A 204 -2.68 4.72 -20.75
N GLY A 205 -1.41 5.08 -20.57
CA GLY A 205 -0.39 5.04 -21.61
C GLY A 205 0.78 5.96 -21.28
N SER A 206 1.59 6.28 -22.28
CA SER A 206 2.58 7.35 -22.22
C SER A 206 2.22 8.49 -23.17
N ILE A 207 2.69 9.70 -22.87
CA ILE A 207 2.52 10.86 -23.74
C ILE A 207 3.25 10.60 -25.06
N SER A 208 2.54 10.68 -26.19
CA SER A 208 3.15 10.57 -27.53
C SER A 208 3.30 11.94 -28.20
N GLU A 209 2.28 12.78 -28.06
CA GLU A 209 2.15 14.10 -28.70
C GLU A 209 1.19 15.00 -27.90
N ILE A 210 1.41 16.32 -27.93
CA ILE A 210 0.50 17.36 -27.39
C ILE A 210 0.05 18.23 -28.56
N LYS A 211 -1.26 18.48 -28.70
CA LYS A 211 -1.80 19.24 -29.83
C LYS A 211 -2.17 20.66 -29.42
N VAL A 212 -2.11 21.59 -30.38
CA VAL A 212 -2.38 23.03 -30.15
C VAL A 212 -3.85 23.27 -29.74
N GLU A 213 -4.76 22.42 -30.18
CA GLU A 213 -6.20 22.46 -29.85
C GLU A 213 -6.48 22.18 -28.36
N ASP A 214 -5.52 21.61 -27.62
CA ASP A 214 -5.63 21.32 -26.19
C ASP A 214 -5.38 22.55 -25.29
N PHE A 215 -4.98 23.68 -25.88
CA PHE A 215 -4.70 24.95 -25.18
C PHE A 215 -5.86 25.94 -25.20
N ASP A 216 -7.04 25.54 -25.70
CA ASP A 216 -8.22 26.39 -25.73
C ASP A 216 -8.87 26.48 -24.33
N GLU A 217 -8.96 27.69 -23.77
CA GLU A 217 -9.50 27.94 -22.42
C GLU A 217 -10.99 27.53 -22.28
N THR A 218 -11.68 27.26 -23.40
CA THR A 218 -13.14 27.10 -23.47
C THR A 218 -13.64 25.67 -23.71
N ALA A 219 -12.78 24.69 -23.98
CA ALA A 219 -13.21 23.34 -24.31
C ALA A 219 -13.63 22.53 -23.06
N VAL A 220 -14.94 22.28 -22.92
CA VAL A 220 -15.52 21.29 -22.00
C VAL A 220 -16.01 20.10 -22.85
N PRO A 221 -15.65 18.85 -22.55
CA PRO A 221 -16.07 17.70 -23.32
C PRO A 221 -17.08 16.86 -22.55
N GLU A 222 -18.24 16.69 -23.16
CA GLU A 222 -19.23 15.68 -22.79
C GLU A 222 -18.73 14.32 -23.31
N ASP A 223 -18.67 13.33 -22.41
CA ASP A 223 -18.49 11.89 -22.66
C ASP A 223 -17.09 11.35 -23.00
N CYS A 224 -16.49 10.63 -22.03
CA CYS A 224 -15.31 9.78 -22.23
C CYS A 224 -15.65 8.28 -22.04
N GLU A 225 -15.84 7.56 -23.15
CA GLU A 225 -15.74 6.09 -23.20
C GLU A 225 -14.45 5.65 -23.92
N TYR A 226 -13.55 5.01 -23.15
CA TYR A 226 -12.52 4.02 -23.52
C TYR A 226 -11.77 4.09 -24.87
N ARG A 227 -10.41 4.11 -24.79
CA ARG A 227 -9.49 3.22 -25.55
C ARG A 227 -8.07 3.25 -24.97
N GLY A 228 -7.37 2.11 -25.04
CA GLY A 228 -5.99 1.92 -24.58
C GLY A 228 -4.94 2.30 -25.62
N ASP A 229 -3.71 2.45 -25.12
CA ASP A 229 -2.44 2.78 -25.79
C ASP A 229 -2.48 4.03 -26.68
N ILE A 230 -1.86 5.09 -26.16
CA ILE A 230 -1.75 6.48 -26.65
C ILE A 230 -2.83 7.39 -26.02
N VAL A 231 -2.40 8.22 -25.07
CA VAL A 231 -3.19 9.42 -24.72
C VAL A 231 -2.86 10.45 -25.80
N GLU A 232 -3.62 10.40 -26.90
CA GLU A 232 -3.84 11.57 -27.73
C GLU A 232 -4.68 12.51 -26.85
N LEU A 233 -4.03 13.49 -26.22
CA LEU A 233 -4.75 14.60 -25.61
C LEU A 233 -5.49 15.24 -26.78
N SER A 234 -6.77 14.91 -26.90
CA SER A 234 -7.64 15.39 -27.96
C SER A 234 -8.89 15.83 -27.24
N GLY A 235 -8.88 17.11 -26.85
CA GLY A 235 -10.08 17.85 -26.50
C GLY A 235 -10.87 17.33 -25.28
N SER A 236 -10.32 16.42 -24.47
CA SER A 236 -10.93 16.04 -23.19
C SER A 236 -10.18 16.63 -22.00
N ARG A 237 -10.84 17.42 -21.13
CA ARG A 237 -10.31 17.88 -19.82
C ARG A 237 -10.13 16.69 -18.86
N GLU A 238 -9.56 15.59 -19.32
CA GLU A 238 -9.22 14.48 -18.46
C GLU A 238 -8.07 14.91 -17.55
N CYS A 239 -8.36 14.91 -16.24
CA CYS A 239 -7.41 15.14 -15.18
C CYS A 239 -6.35 14.01 -15.16
N GLY A 240 -5.39 14.09 -16.10
CA GLY A 240 -4.26 13.17 -16.26
C GLY A 240 -3.10 13.55 -15.35
N PHE A 241 -2.53 12.57 -14.66
CA PHE A 241 -1.38 12.75 -13.77
C PHE A 241 -0.26 11.82 -14.18
N ILE A 242 0.99 12.23 -13.93
CA ILE A 242 2.13 11.33 -14.07
C ILE A 242 2.22 10.47 -12.81
N PRO A 243 2.07 9.12 -12.92
CA PRO A 243 2.01 8.22 -11.78
C PRO A 243 3.38 8.00 -11.17
N SER A 244 3.78 8.87 -10.26
CA SER A 244 4.97 8.62 -9.45
C SER A 244 4.76 7.49 -8.42
N ASP A 245 3.52 7.02 -8.19
CA ASP A 245 3.23 5.82 -7.37
C ASP A 245 3.74 4.54 -8.01
N LYS A 246 3.95 4.52 -9.32
CA LYS A 246 4.54 3.37 -10.03
C LYS A 246 6.07 3.46 -10.10
N ILE A 247 6.63 4.61 -9.79
CA ILE A 247 8.07 4.86 -9.75
C ILE A 247 8.58 4.51 -8.36
N LYS A 248 9.56 3.60 -8.23
CA LYS A 248 10.27 3.37 -6.96
C LYS A 248 11.27 4.51 -6.77
N PRO A 249 11.06 5.46 -5.85
CA PRO A 249 11.96 6.61 -5.72
C PRO A 249 13.39 6.19 -5.40
N GLU A 250 13.55 5.04 -4.72
CA GLU A 250 14.85 4.47 -4.40
C GLU A 250 15.68 4.12 -5.65
N ALA A 251 15.03 3.71 -6.74
CA ALA A 251 15.69 3.28 -7.97
C ALA A 251 15.66 4.34 -9.08
N ARG A 252 14.86 5.40 -8.91
CA ARG A 252 14.50 6.35 -9.96
C ARG A 252 14.46 7.80 -9.46
N GLY A 253 15.17 8.11 -8.38
CA GLY A 253 15.22 9.46 -7.81
C GLY A 253 15.80 10.48 -8.79
N ASP A 254 16.70 10.04 -9.67
CA ASP A 254 17.23 10.79 -10.82
C ASP A 254 16.15 11.16 -11.84
N VAL A 255 15.25 10.23 -12.17
CA VAL A 255 14.14 10.47 -13.10
C VAL A 255 13.16 11.49 -12.51
N LEU A 256 12.81 11.36 -11.22
CA LEU A 256 11.94 12.31 -10.53
C LEU A 256 12.59 13.70 -10.42
N SER A 257 13.88 13.74 -10.10
CA SER A 257 14.68 14.96 -10.04
C SER A 257 14.73 15.67 -11.40
N HIS A 258 15.04 14.94 -12.47
CA HIS A 258 15.08 15.50 -13.82
C HIS A 258 13.73 16.10 -14.22
N PHE A 259 12.62 15.42 -13.90
CA PHE A 259 11.29 15.94 -14.20
C PHE A 259 10.99 17.25 -13.48
N VAL A 260 11.38 17.38 -12.22
CA VAL A 260 11.24 18.63 -11.47
C VAL A 260 12.16 19.71 -12.04
N SER A 261 13.37 19.35 -12.48
CA SER A 261 14.26 20.28 -13.17
C SER A 261 13.65 20.87 -14.43
N LEU A 262 12.88 20.08 -15.19
CA LEU A 262 12.18 20.55 -16.38
C LEU A 262 11.13 21.62 -16.04
N ILE A 263 10.45 21.49 -14.89
CA ILE A 263 9.30 22.35 -14.53
C ILE A 263 9.72 23.57 -13.70
N GLU A 264 10.62 23.39 -12.74
CA GLU A 264 10.95 24.43 -11.74
C GLU A 264 12.43 24.83 -11.73
N GLY A 265 13.28 24.18 -12.53
CA GLY A 265 14.71 24.49 -12.62
C GLY A 265 15.63 23.50 -11.91
N GLU A 266 16.91 23.54 -12.30
CA GLU A 266 17.93 22.55 -11.91
C GLU A 266 18.12 22.45 -10.39
N ASP A 267 18.15 23.59 -9.69
CA ASP A 267 18.29 23.66 -8.23
C ASP A 267 17.14 22.94 -7.49
N LYS A 268 15.91 23.06 -8.00
CA LYS A 268 14.75 22.36 -7.44
C LYS A 268 14.80 20.85 -7.68
N GLY A 269 15.26 20.43 -8.85
CA GLY A 269 15.52 19.03 -9.12
C GLY A 269 16.60 18.44 -8.20
N GLU A 270 17.67 19.19 -7.93
CA GLU A 270 18.71 18.79 -6.97
C GLU A 270 18.16 18.66 -5.54
N GLU A 271 17.31 19.58 -5.10
CA GLU A 271 16.61 19.52 -3.80
C GLU A 271 15.80 18.21 -3.69
N VAL A 272 14.98 17.88 -4.70
CA VAL A 272 14.20 16.63 -4.73
C VAL A 272 15.07 15.40 -4.65
N ASN A 273 16.16 15.36 -5.43
CA ASN A 273 17.10 14.24 -5.42
C ASN A 273 17.74 14.07 -4.04
N SER A 274 18.11 15.18 -3.40
CA SER A 274 18.70 15.19 -2.06
C SER A 274 17.74 14.66 -1.01
N ILE A 275 16.48 15.10 -1.03
CA ILE A 275 15.43 14.60 -0.13
C ILE A 275 15.19 13.11 -0.36
N ILE A 276 14.97 12.67 -1.61
CA ILE A 276 14.75 11.26 -1.93
C ILE A 276 15.92 10.42 -1.44
N LYS A 277 17.16 10.81 -1.72
CA LYS A 277 18.35 10.07 -1.28
C LYS A 277 18.47 10.02 0.25
N ARG A 278 18.09 11.08 0.96
CA ARG A 278 18.08 11.14 2.43
C ARG A 278 17.02 10.20 3.01
N GLU A 279 15.78 10.35 2.59
CA GLU A 279 14.63 9.60 3.11
C GLU A 279 14.67 8.12 2.71
N THR A 280 15.26 7.80 1.55
CA THR A 280 15.51 6.41 1.14
C THR A 280 16.87 5.85 1.58
N PHE A 281 17.54 6.56 2.49
CA PHE A 281 18.78 6.14 3.18
C PHE A 281 19.96 5.83 2.25
N GLN A 282 20.03 6.48 1.09
CA GLN A 282 21.11 6.28 0.10
C GLN A 282 22.36 7.09 0.40
N ILE A 283 22.21 8.23 1.08
CA ILE A 283 23.35 9.08 1.47
C ILE A 283 24.11 8.46 2.66
N ARG A 284 23.36 7.82 3.57
CA ARG A 284 23.86 7.39 4.89
C ARG A 284 24.18 5.89 4.99
N GLY A 285 23.86 5.11 3.97
CA GLY A 285 24.29 3.72 3.83
C GLY A 285 25.39 3.64 2.78
N GLY A 286 26.60 3.23 3.16
CA GLY A 286 27.62 2.89 2.18
C GLY A 286 27.05 1.94 1.12
N LYS A 287 27.56 2.01 -0.13
CA LYS A 287 27.07 1.25 -1.30
C LYS A 287 26.75 -0.23 -1.03
N LYS A 288 27.31 -0.82 0.03
CA LYS A 288 27.20 -2.23 0.40
C LYS A 288 25.95 -2.62 1.22
N ASN A 289 25.23 -1.75 1.96
CA ASN A 289 23.99 -2.23 2.62
C ASN A 289 22.97 -1.16 3.11
N LYS A 290 22.20 -0.55 2.19
CA LYS A 290 21.08 0.37 2.54
C LYS A 290 20.05 -0.25 3.51
N LYS A 291 19.92 -1.58 3.51
CA LYS A 291 18.96 -2.33 4.36
C LYS A 291 19.35 -2.41 5.84
N ALA A 292 20.56 -2.03 6.23
CA ALA A 292 21.04 -2.07 7.61
C ALA A 292 21.16 -0.67 8.26
N SER A 293 20.66 0.38 7.61
CA SER A 293 20.76 1.75 8.12
C SER A 293 20.05 1.91 9.47
N LYS A 294 20.76 2.44 10.48
CA LYS A 294 20.19 2.79 11.80
C LYS A 294 19.01 3.76 11.66
N ASP A 295 19.11 4.72 10.76
CA ASP A 295 18.05 5.70 10.49
C ASP A 295 16.80 5.03 9.92
N ARG A 296 16.98 4.03 9.05
CA ARG A 296 15.87 3.24 8.50
C ARG A 296 15.14 2.47 9.59
N ILE A 297 15.89 1.77 10.45
CA ILE A 297 15.30 1.00 11.56
C ILE A 297 14.55 1.93 12.51
N LYS A 298 15.13 3.10 12.84
CA LYS A 298 14.47 4.12 13.66
C LYS A 298 13.16 4.57 13.02
N LYS A 299 13.17 4.91 11.72
CA LYS A 299 11.99 5.35 10.99
C LYS A 299 10.90 4.27 10.90
N ILE A 300 11.29 3.01 10.68
CA ILE A 300 10.36 1.87 10.72
C ILE A 300 9.72 1.74 12.10
N ASN A 301 10.49 1.89 13.19
CA ASN A 301 9.95 1.82 14.54
C ASN A 301 9.00 2.99 14.85
N GLU A 302 9.29 4.20 14.38
CA GLU A 302 8.38 5.35 14.51
C GLU A 302 7.05 5.11 13.79
N LEU A 303 7.09 4.60 12.55
CA LEU A 303 5.89 4.25 11.79
C LEU A 303 5.15 3.05 12.39
N LYS A 304 5.89 2.08 12.94
CA LYS A 304 5.32 0.95 13.67
C LYS A 304 4.53 1.46 14.87
N GLN A 305 5.08 2.35 15.69
CA GLN A 305 4.38 2.90 16.86
C GLN A 305 3.14 3.71 16.47
N ASP A 306 3.15 4.34 15.29
CA ASP A 306 2.00 5.05 14.75
C ASP A 306 0.86 4.10 14.35
N ILE A 307 1.20 2.99 13.68
CA ILE A 307 0.24 1.99 13.21
C ILE A 307 -0.24 1.08 14.37
N LEU A 308 0.70 0.62 15.19
CA LEU A 308 0.56 -0.45 16.19
C LEU A 308 0.64 0.02 17.64
N GLY A 309 0.62 1.33 17.90
CA GLY A 309 0.47 1.91 19.24
C GLY A 309 1.25 1.22 20.36
N LYS A 310 0.60 1.06 21.53
CA LYS A 310 1.20 0.48 22.74
C LYS A 310 0.79 -0.97 23.02
N ASN A 311 -0.29 -1.47 22.42
CA ASN A 311 -0.83 -2.83 22.65
C ASN A 311 -1.73 -3.25 21.48
N ASP A 312 -1.31 -3.02 20.24
CA ASP A 312 -2.21 -3.24 19.12
C ASP A 312 -2.19 -4.71 18.71
N ASN A 313 -3.35 -5.32 18.88
CA ASN A 313 -3.71 -6.66 18.46
C ASN A 313 -4.56 -6.56 17.18
N LEU A 314 -4.62 -7.66 16.43
CA LEU A 314 -5.58 -7.85 15.34
C LEU A 314 -6.71 -8.73 15.89
N GLN A 315 -7.96 -8.32 15.70
CA GLN A 315 -9.11 -9.13 16.11
C GLN A 315 -9.63 -9.92 14.91
N VAL A 316 -9.55 -11.24 14.97
CA VAL A 316 -10.11 -12.12 13.92
C VAL A 316 -11.13 -13.03 14.58
N GLY A 317 -12.43 -12.82 14.31
CA GLY A 317 -13.49 -13.53 15.02
C GLY A 317 -13.45 -13.20 16.51
N ASP A 318 -13.43 -14.22 17.36
CA ASP A 318 -13.25 -14.11 18.82
C ASP A 318 -11.79 -14.22 19.27
N VAL A 319 -10.82 -14.30 18.34
CA VAL A 319 -9.38 -14.47 18.63
C VAL A 319 -8.63 -13.15 18.52
N HIS A 320 -7.84 -12.80 19.54
CA HIS A 320 -6.92 -11.66 19.46
C HIS A 320 -5.53 -12.16 19.03
N TYR A 321 -4.98 -11.56 17.99
CA TYR A 321 -3.62 -11.81 17.53
C TYR A 321 -2.72 -10.66 17.98
N TYR A 322 -1.80 -10.93 18.91
CA TYR A 322 -0.81 -9.96 19.36
C TYR A 322 0.33 -9.83 18.37
N ILE A 323 0.70 -8.58 18.05
CA ILE A 323 1.88 -8.28 17.24
C ILE A 323 3.05 -7.97 18.17
N LYS A 324 4.00 -8.90 18.30
CA LYS A 324 5.14 -8.82 19.21
C LYS A 324 6.44 -8.53 18.46
N ASP A 325 7.31 -7.76 19.10
CA ASP A 325 8.70 -7.64 18.66
C ASP A 325 9.39 -8.99 18.78
N LYS A 326 9.60 -9.67 17.65
CA LYS A 326 10.66 -10.66 17.57
C LYS A 326 11.95 -9.87 17.37
N PRO A 327 12.98 -10.01 18.23
CA PRO A 327 14.32 -9.66 17.79
C PRO A 327 14.50 -10.38 16.46
N MET A 328 14.96 -9.68 15.42
CA MET A 328 15.50 -10.40 14.28
C MET A 328 16.63 -11.22 14.89
N GLU A 329 16.42 -12.51 15.07
CA GLU A 329 17.54 -13.43 15.07
C GLU A 329 18.22 -13.11 13.75
N THR A 330 19.32 -12.37 13.84
CA THR A 330 20.38 -12.47 12.86
C THR A 330 20.67 -13.95 12.81
N SER A 331 20.01 -14.65 11.87
CA SER A 331 20.35 -16.00 11.52
C SER A 331 21.87 -16.01 11.41
N LEU A 332 22.50 -16.74 12.31
CA LEU A 332 23.91 -17.04 12.41
C LEU A 332 24.64 -16.85 11.07
N LEU A 333 25.10 -15.63 10.79
CA LEU A 333 26.45 -15.46 10.32
C LEU A 333 27.22 -15.45 11.63
N SER A 334 27.71 -16.63 12.00
CA SER A 334 28.63 -16.77 13.10
C SER A 334 29.67 -15.67 13.01
N GLU A 335 30.02 -15.09 14.14
CA GLU A 335 31.08 -14.08 14.31
C GLU A 335 32.49 -14.62 13.95
N SER A 336 32.58 -15.63 13.07
CA SER A 336 33.79 -16.37 12.69
C SER A 336 34.30 -16.08 11.27
N GLU A 337 33.77 -15.08 10.56
CA GLU A 337 34.30 -14.64 9.25
C GLU A 337 34.71 -13.16 9.20
N TRP A 338 35.06 -12.57 10.35
CA TRP A 338 35.91 -11.38 10.37
C TRP A 338 37.36 -11.81 10.58
N VAL A 339 37.95 -12.42 9.55
CA VAL A 339 39.42 -12.43 9.46
C VAL A 339 39.81 -11.05 8.97
N GLU A 340 40.27 -10.23 9.91
CA GLU A 340 41.17 -9.13 9.60
C GLU A 340 42.40 -9.73 8.90
N GLU A 341 42.50 -9.59 7.58
CA GLU A 341 43.81 -9.45 6.96
C GLU A 341 44.00 -7.97 6.62
N VAL A 342 44.64 -7.30 7.57
CA VAL A 342 45.52 -6.17 7.31
C VAL A 342 46.49 -6.60 6.21
N ILE A 343 46.44 -5.95 5.06
CA ILE A 343 47.58 -5.88 4.15
C ILE A 343 47.94 -4.41 4.06
N GLU A 344 49.16 -4.11 4.51
CA GLU A 344 49.87 -2.83 4.45
C GLU A 344 49.99 -2.26 3.03
#